data_AF-A0A093S2U6-F1
#
_entry.id   AF-A0A093S2U6-F1
#
_cell.length_a   1.000
_cell.length_b   1.000
_cell.length_c   1.000
_cell.angle_alpha   90.00
_cell.angle_beta   90.00
_cell.angle_gamma   90.00
#
_symmetry.space_group_name_H-M   'P 1'
#
loop_
_entity.id
_entity.type
_entity.pdbx_description
1 polymer ?
#
loop_
_entity_poly.entity_id
_entity_poly.type
_entity_poly.pdbx_seq_one_letter_code
_entity_poly.pdbx_strand_id
1 'polypeptide(L)' 'ASSQETSDTVTCRQSRGSCSFVPCAAPSVDIGTCRGGKLKCCRW' A
#
# COMPACT_ATOMS: atom_id res chain seq x y z
N ALA A 1 10.18 -2.25 17.55
CA ALA A 1 9.72 -1.09 16.77
C ALA A 1 9.39 -1.56 15.35
N SER A 2 8.13 -1.88 15.09
CA SER A 2 7.65 -2.10 13.71
C SER A 2 6.56 -1.08 13.39
N SER A 3 6.85 0.19 13.70
CA SER A 3 5.92 1.30 13.48
C SER A 3 5.67 1.55 11.99
N GLN A 4 6.63 1.20 11.12
CA GLN A 4 6.49 1.30 9.67
C GLN A 4 5.43 0.33 9.11
N GLU A 5 5.36 -0.91 9.62
CA GLU A 5 4.37 -1.89 9.14
C GLU A 5 2.94 -1.34 9.20
N THR A 6 2.60 -0.77 10.35
CA THR A 6 1.29 -0.17 10.58
C THR A 6 1.15 1.16 9.84
N SER A 7 2.20 1.99 9.79
CA SER A 7 2.16 3.32 9.18
C SER A 7 1.89 3.27 7.68
N ASP A 8 2.62 2.45 6.92
CA ASP A 8 2.46 2.31 5.47
C ASP A 8 1.07 1.75 5.12
N THR A 9 0.63 0.73 5.89
CA THR A 9 -0.67 0.09 5.71
C THR A 9 -1.83 1.03 6.04
N VAL A 10 -1.73 1.82 7.11
CA VAL A 10 -2.74 2.82 7.50
C VAL A 10 -2.79 3.94 6.48
N THR A 11 -1.63 4.41 6.00
CA THR A 11 -1.55 5.45 4.95
C THR A 11 -2.24 4.98 3.67
N CYS A 12 -1.93 3.76 3.21
CA CYS A 12 -2.58 3.16 2.05
C CYS A 12 -4.10 3.13 2.19
N ARG A 13 -4.59 2.67 3.34
CA ARG A 13 -6.02 2.58 3.65
C ARG A 13 -6.69 3.95 3.71
N GLN A 14 -6.03 4.96 4.30
CA GLN A 14 -6.52 6.34 4.33
C GLN A 14 -6.62 6.93 2.93
N SER A 15 -5.66 6.63 2.06
CA SER A 15 -5.68 7.02 0.66
C SER A 15 -6.70 6.25 -0.18
N ARG A 16 -7.60 5.45 0.42
CA ARG A 16 -8.53 4.54 -0.28
C ARG A 16 -7.82 3.58 -1.25
N GLY A 17 -6.55 3.28 -0.98
CA GLY A 17 -5.78 2.28 -1.69
C GLY A 17 -6.00 0.88 -1.08
N SER A 18 -5.56 -0.13 -1.83
CA SER A 18 -5.55 -1.52 -1.41
C SER A 18 -4.13 -2.07 -1.45
N CYS A 19 -3.76 -2.82 -0.42
CA CYS A 19 -2.47 -3.46 -0.33
C CYS A 19 -2.47 -4.76 -1.16
N SER A 20 -1.59 -4.83 -2.16
CA SER A 20 -1.49 -5.95 -3.09
C SER A 20 -0.09 -6.57 -3.06
N PHE A 21 -0.02 -7.90 -3.15
CA PHE A 21 1.24 -8.63 -3.30
C PHE A 21 1.76 -8.60 -4.73
N VAL A 22 0.89 -8.24 -5.69
CA VAL A 22 1.22 -8.09 -7.09
C VAL A 22 1.38 -6.61 -7.44
N PRO A 23 2.17 -6.28 -8.49
CA PRO A 23 2.23 -4.91 -9.01
C PRO A 23 0.84 -4.40 -9.38
N CYS A 24 0.61 -3.11 -9.19
CA CYS A 24 -0.67 -2.47 -9.50
C CYS A 24 -0.98 -2.61 -10.98
N ALA A 25 -2.17 -3.10 -11.28
CA ALA A 25 -2.66 -3.21 -12.65
C ALA A 25 -3.52 -1.99 -12.98
N ALA A 26 -3.46 -1.51 -14.23
CA ALA A 26 -4.31 -0.42 -14.69
C ALA A 26 -5.80 -0.77 -14.50
N PRO A 27 -6.64 0.17 -14.05
CA PRO A 27 -6.38 1.61 -13.88
C PRO A 27 -5.73 2.01 -12.54
N SER A 28 -5.37 1.06 -11.69
CA SER A 28 -4.77 1.34 -10.38
C SER A 28 -3.30 1.78 -10.50
N VAL A 29 -2.91 2.79 -9.74
CA VAL A 29 -1.55 3.30 -9.65
C VAL A 29 -0.88 2.93 -8.32
N ASP A 30 0.43 2.70 -8.37
CA ASP A 30 1.27 2.51 -7.18
C ASP A 30 1.43 3.85 -6.46
N ILE A 31 0.89 3.97 -5.25
CA ILE A 31 0.97 5.19 -4.43
C ILE A 31 1.87 5.02 -3.21
N GLY A 32 2.45 3.85 -3.01
CA GLY A 32 3.30 3.56 -1.86
C GLY A 32 3.40 2.07 -1.56
N THR A 33 3.70 1.75 -0.31
CA THR A 33 3.83 0.35 0.13
C THR A 33 2.86 0.03 1.26
N CYS A 34 2.72 -1.25 1.59
CA CYS A 34 2.08 -1.68 2.84
C CYS A 34 2.95 -2.71 3.56
N ARG A 35 2.62 -2.94 4.83
CA ARG A 35 3.33 -3.84 5.73
C ARG A 35 4.85 -3.63 5.73
N GLY A 36 5.28 -2.37 5.76
CA GLY A 36 6.70 -2.00 5.82
C GLY A 36 7.46 -2.40 4.56
N GLY A 37 6.88 -2.14 3.38
CA GLY A 37 7.52 -2.43 2.09
C GLY A 37 7.28 -3.82 1.51
N LYS A 38 6.56 -4.71 2.21
CA LYS A 38 6.29 -6.09 1.74
C LYS A 38 5.23 -6.17 0.65
N LEU A 39 4.38 -5.15 0.57
CA LEU A 39 3.22 -5.06 -0.30
C LEU A 39 3.24 -3.73 -1.04
N LYS A 40 2.58 -3.68 -2.19
CA LYS A 40 2.35 -2.47 -2.96
C LYS A 40 1.01 -1.87 -2.61
N CYS A 41 0.94 -0.56 -2.39
CA CYS A 41 -0.32 0.13 -2.19
C CYS A 41 -0.85 0.61 -3.54
N CYS A 42 -1.90 -0.03 -4.02
CA CYS A 42 -2.53 0.29 -5.29
C CYS A 42 -3.81 1.10 -5.07
N ARG A 43 -3.93 2.25 -5.72
CA ARG A 43 -5.12 3.10 -5.64
C ARG A 43 -5.69 3.31 -7.04
N TRP A 44 -7.01 3.19 -7.17
CA TRP A 44 -7.74 3.61 -8.38
C TRP A 44 -7.76 5.13 -8.53
#